data_AF-A0A4U6TI04-F1
#
_entry.id   AF-A0A4U6TI04-F1
#
_cell.length_a   1.000
_cell.length_b   1.000
_cell.length_c   1.000
_cell.angle_alpha   90.00
_cell.angle_beta   90.00
_cell.angle_gamma   90.00
#
_symmetry.space_group_name_H-M   'P 1'
#
loop_
_entity.id
_entity.type
_entity.pdbx_description
1 polymer ?
#
loop_
_entity_poly.entity_id
_entity_poly.type
_entity_poly.pdbx_seq_one_letter_code
_entity_poly.pdbx_strand_id
1 'polypeptide(L)'
;MELPSYSCVLCMHNIEETLFHLLLECPFAQECWINISLFADLTEEPYNILNSFRIQLQVNFFMEVIVLMSWCIWMERNDWIFKGITPSVHSAMSRFKVVFTQVMLRVKEEWKQPMIEWLEHTL
;
A
#
# COMPACT_ATOMS: atom_id res chain seq x y z
N MET A 1 26.30 1.77 0.26
CA MET A 1 25.71 2.57 1.35
C MET A 1 25.46 1.62 2.47
N GLU A 2 26.22 1.70 3.57
CA GLU A 2 25.99 0.85 4.73
C GLU A 2 24.86 1.47 5.56
N LEU A 3 23.77 0.72 5.73
CA LEU A 3 22.69 1.12 6.63
C LEU A 3 23.03 0.72 8.07
N PRO A 4 22.65 1.52 9.07
CA PRO A 4 22.84 1.15 10.48
C PRO A 4 22.13 -0.16 10.86
N SER A 5 21.06 -0.50 10.14
CA SER A 5 20.32 -1.75 10.27
C SER A 5 19.64 -2.08 8.94
N TYR A 6 19.50 -3.37 8.64
CA TYR A 6 18.69 -3.88 7.54
C TYR A 6 17.32 -4.38 8.02
N SER A 7 17.01 -4.25 9.32
CA SER A 7 15.71 -4.63 9.84
C SER A 7 14.62 -3.67 9.37
N CYS A 8 13.42 -4.20 9.14
CA CYS A 8 12.24 -3.42 8.79
C CYS A 8 11.93 -2.40 9.88
N VAL A 9 11.86 -1.12 9.50
CA VAL A 9 11.63 -0.02 10.43
C VAL A 9 10.14 0.24 10.71
N LEU A 10 9.24 -0.41 9.96
CA LEU A 10 7.80 -0.27 10.09
C LEU A 10 7.18 -1.25 11.10
N CYS A 11 7.95 -2.20 11.63
CA CYS A 11 7.48 -3.17 12.62
C CYS A 11 8.51 -3.36 13.74
N MET A 12 8.08 -3.93 14.86
CA MET A 12 8.95 -4.20 16.02
C MET A 12 9.51 -5.63 16.04
N HIS A 13 9.38 -6.39 14.95
CA HIS A 13 9.77 -7.79 14.90
C HIS A 13 11.28 -8.03 14.67
N ASN A 14 12.03 -6.97 14.37
CA ASN A 14 13.46 -7.05 14.07
C ASN A 14 13.80 -8.07 12.97
N ILE A 15 12.94 -8.15 11.96
CA ILE A 15 13.10 -9.01 10.77
C ILE A 15 13.82 -8.21 9.70
N GLU A 16 14.70 -8.86 8.94
CA GLU A 16 15.34 -8.26 7.78
C GLU A 16 14.29 -7.77 6.76
N GLU A 17 14.47 -6.54 6.30
CA GLU A 17 13.55 -5.92 5.36
C GLU A 17 13.78 -6.46 3.94
N THR A 18 12.95 -7.41 3.54
CA THR A 18 12.80 -7.80 2.13
C THR A 18 11.67 -7.02 1.48
N LEU A 19 11.58 -7.03 0.14
CA LEU A 19 10.43 -6.44 -0.56
C LEU A 19 9.11 -7.11 -0.17
N PHE A 20 9.13 -8.43 0.02
CA PHE A 20 7.97 -9.19 0.46
C PHE A 20 7.54 -8.78 1.88
N HIS A 21 8.51 -8.67 2.79
CA HIS A 21 8.24 -8.19 4.14
C HIS A 21 7.67 -6.78 4.11
N LEU A 22 8.36 -5.84 3.47
CA LEU A 22 7.97 -4.43 3.48
C LEU A 22 6.57 -4.20 2.91
N LEU A 23 6.22 -4.87 1.82
CA LEU A 23 4.99 -4.58 1.07
C LEU A 23 3.82 -5.51 1.41
N LEU A 24 4.03 -6.71 1.94
CA LEU A 24 2.97 -7.70 2.13
C LEU A 24 2.92 -8.31 3.53
N GLU A 25 4.05 -8.78 4.07
CA GLU A 25 4.09 -9.53 5.34
C GLU A 25 4.19 -8.64 6.59
N CYS A 26 4.79 -7.45 6.48
CA CYS A 26 4.92 -6.52 7.60
C CYS A 26 3.54 -6.18 8.18
N PRO A 27 3.35 -6.24 9.52
CA PRO A 27 2.07 -5.91 10.15
C PRO A 27 1.53 -4.53 9.75
N PHE A 28 2.42 -3.55 9.61
CA PHE A 28 2.05 -2.21 9.12
C PHE A 28 1.45 -2.26 7.71
N ALA A 29 2.08 -3.02 6.81
CA ALA A 29 1.61 -3.17 5.44
C ALA A 29 0.27 -3.93 5.41
N GLN A 30 0.15 -5.01 6.18
CA GLN A 30 -1.10 -5.76 6.32
C GLN A 30 -2.27 -4.87 6.76
N GLU A 31 -2.06 -4.03 7.77
CA GLU A 31 -3.07 -3.06 8.22
C GLU A 31 -3.45 -2.07 7.11
N CYS A 32 -2.48 -1.58 6.32
CA CYS A 32 -2.76 -0.71 5.18
C CYS A 32 -3.64 -1.40 4.11
N TRP A 33 -3.38 -2.68 3.82
CA TRP A 33 -4.20 -3.47 2.89
C TRP A 33 -5.60 -3.74 3.45
N ILE A 34 -5.70 -4.11 4.72
CA ILE A 34 -6.98 -4.36 5.41
C ILE A 34 -7.86 -3.10 5.40
N ASN A 35 -7.27 -1.91 5.54
CA ASN A 35 -8.00 -0.63 5.50
C ASN A 35 -8.62 -0.32 4.12
N ILE A 36 -8.23 -1.04 3.07
CA ILE A 36 -8.90 -0.99 1.75
C ILE A 36 -9.56 -2.32 1.38
N SER A 37 -9.92 -3.11 2.40
CA SER A 37 -10.58 -4.41 2.28
C SER A 37 -9.81 -5.45 1.46
N LEU A 38 -8.47 -5.42 1.52
CA LEU A 38 -7.60 -6.40 0.89
C LEU A 38 -6.89 -7.27 1.92
N PHE A 39 -6.96 -8.58 1.71
CA PHE A 39 -6.43 -9.59 2.61
C PHE A 39 -5.40 -10.45 1.86
N ALA A 40 -4.15 -10.40 2.31
CA ALA A 40 -3.07 -11.20 1.73
C ALA A 40 -3.02 -12.58 2.41
N ASP A 41 -2.98 -13.64 1.61
CA ASP A 41 -2.61 -14.97 2.10
C ASP A 41 -1.08 -15.09 2.06
N LEU A 42 -0.44 -14.94 3.22
CA LEU A 42 1.03 -14.97 3.31
C LEU A 42 1.63 -16.37 3.09
N THR A 43 0.81 -17.41 2.92
CA THR A 43 1.29 -18.75 2.56
C THR A 43 1.55 -18.90 1.05
N GLU A 44 1.08 -17.93 0.25
CA GLU A 44 1.20 -17.91 -1.20
C GLU A 44 2.41 -17.11 -1.70
N GLU A 45 2.82 -17.39 -2.93
CA GLU A 45 3.86 -16.62 -3.61
C GLU A 45 3.39 -15.17 -3.90
N PRO A 46 4.30 -14.18 -3.94
CA PRO A 46 3.93 -12.77 -4.09
C PRO A 46 3.01 -12.47 -5.29
N TYR A 47 3.25 -13.14 -6.42
CA TYR A 47 2.43 -12.98 -7.61
C TYR A 47 0.98 -13.48 -7.41
N ASN A 48 0.81 -14.58 -6.68
CA ASN A 48 -0.51 -15.13 -6.38
C ASN A 48 -1.28 -14.19 -5.43
N ILE A 49 -0.60 -13.59 -4.46
CA ILE A 49 -1.18 -12.57 -3.57
C ILE A 49 -1.66 -11.35 -4.37
N LEU A 50 -0.82 -10.82 -5.27
CA LEU A 50 -1.21 -9.67 -6.10
C LEU A 50 -2.37 -10.03 -7.05
N ASN A 51 -2.40 -11.26 -7.57
CA ASN A 51 -3.54 -11.74 -8.35
C ASN A 51 -4.80 -11.90 -7.48
N SER A 52 -4.67 -12.30 -6.22
CA SER A 52 -5.81 -12.36 -5.29
C SER A 52 -6.35 -10.94 -5.00
N PHE A 53 -5.48 -9.94 -4.85
CA PHE A 53 -5.91 -8.54 -4.71
C PHE A 53 -6.71 -8.05 -5.91
N ARG A 54 -6.30 -8.40 -7.13
CA ARG A 54 -7.10 -8.11 -8.34
C ARG A 54 -8.51 -8.71 -8.25
N ILE A 55 -8.61 -9.96 -7.81
CA ILE A 55 -9.90 -10.67 -7.65
C ILE A 55 -10.75 -10.05 -6.54
N GLN A 56 -10.13 -9.59 -5.45
CA GLN A 56 -10.82 -8.93 -4.33
C GLN A 56 -11.32 -7.53 -4.70
N LEU A 57 -10.51 -6.76 -5.45
CA LEU A 57 -10.86 -5.39 -5.86
C LEU A 57 -11.99 -5.34 -6.89
N GLN A 58 -12.02 -6.26 -7.85
CA GLN A 58 -13.05 -6.34 -8.90
C GLN A 58 -13.26 -5.04 -9.72
N VAL A 59 -12.25 -4.19 -9.81
CA VAL A 59 -12.28 -2.95 -10.61
C VAL A 59 -11.24 -2.97 -11.73
N ASN A 60 -11.50 -2.23 -12.81
CA ASN A 60 -10.60 -2.15 -13.96
C ASN A 60 -9.28 -1.44 -13.66
N PHE A 61 -9.25 -0.60 -12.62
CA PHE A 61 -8.08 0.18 -12.17
C PHE A 61 -7.40 -0.45 -10.95
N PHE A 62 -7.46 -1.79 -10.82
CA PHE A 62 -6.91 -2.50 -9.66
C PHE A 62 -5.40 -2.27 -9.50
N MET A 63 -4.68 -2.12 -10.61
CA MET A 63 -3.23 -1.86 -10.62
C MET A 63 -2.91 -0.52 -9.97
N GLU A 64 -3.70 0.52 -10.26
CA GLU A 64 -3.55 1.85 -9.65
C GLU A 64 -3.67 1.76 -8.13
N VAL A 65 -4.66 1.02 -7.63
CA VAL A 65 -4.85 0.81 -6.17
C VAL A 65 -3.63 0.12 -5.56
N ILE A 66 -3.19 -1.01 -6.12
CA ILE A 66 -2.08 -1.80 -5.59
C ILE A 66 -0.76 -1.00 -5.61
N VAL A 67 -0.46 -0.35 -6.73
CA VAL A 67 0.77 0.43 -6.89
C VAL A 67 0.78 1.64 -5.97
N LEU A 68 -0.35 2.37 -5.86
CA LEU A 68 -0.42 3.55 -5.00
C LEU A 68 -0.31 3.20 -3.52
N MET A 69 -0.93 2.10 -3.06
CA MET A 69 -0.79 1.69 -1.66
C MET A 69 0.63 1.23 -1.35
N SER A 70 1.24 0.44 -2.25
CA SER A 70 2.65 0.04 -2.13
C SER A 70 3.58 1.27 -2.07
N TRP A 71 3.31 2.28 -2.89
CA TRP A 71 4.01 3.56 -2.84
C TRP A 71 3.80 4.30 -1.52
N CYS A 72 2.58 4.31 -0.97
CA CYS A 72 2.30 4.95 0.32
C CYS A 72 3.06 4.26 1.46
N ILE A 73 3.08 2.92 1.51
CA ILE A 73 3.88 2.15 2.49
C ILE A 73 5.36 2.49 2.36
N TRP A 74 5.89 2.52 1.13
CA TRP A 74 7.27 2.93 0.86
C TRP A 74 7.57 4.36 1.34
N MET A 75 6.61 5.28 1.17
CA MET A 75 6.75 6.66 1.63
C MET A 75 6.75 6.79 3.15
N GLU A 76 5.92 6.02 3.87
CA GLU A 76 5.94 6.02 5.34
C GLU A 76 7.28 5.52 5.88
N ARG A 77 7.84 4.46 5.27
CA ARG A 77 9.19 4.00 5.56
C ARG A 77 10.24 5.10 5.36
N ASN A 78 10.19 5.78 4.22
CA ASN A 78 11.17 6.82 3.91
C ASN A 78 11.03 8.04 4.81
N ASP A 79 9.81 8.45 5.13
CA ASP A 79 9.56 9.58 6.03
C ASP A 79 10.07 9.26 7.44
N TRP A 80 10.01 8.00 7.89
CA TRP A 80 10.66 7.61 9.14
C TRP A 80 12.19 7.63 9.05
N ILE A 81 12.78 6.98 8.03
CA ILE A 81 14.24 6.88 7.88
C ILE A 81 14.90 8.25 7.72
N PHE A 82 14.32 9.12 6.88
CA PHE A 82 14.98 10.36 6.47
C PHE A 82 14.48 11.60 7.20
N LYS A 83 13.28 11.57 7.79
CA LYS A 83 12.68 12.73 8.46
C LYS A 83 12.30 12.47 9.91
N GLY A 84 12.41 11.24 10.40
CA GLY A 84 12.02 10.87 11.76
C GLY A 84 10.51 11.02 12.03
N ILE A 85 9.67 10.99 10.98
CA ILE A 85 8.21 11.06 11.13
C ILE A 85 7.68 9.66 11.42
N THR A 86 7.07 9.48 12.60
CA THR A 86 6.56 8.17 13.02
C THR A 86 5.52 7.64 12.01
N PRO A 87 5.73 6.42 11.46
CA PRO A 87 4.76 5.81 10.55
C PRO A 87 3.42 5.60 11.22
N SER A 88 2.33 5.86 10.49
CA SER A 88 1.00 5.48 10.91
C SER A 88 0.15 5.02 9.74
N VAL A 89 -0.77 4.08 9.97
CA VAL A 89 -1.71 3.66 8.93
C VAL A 89 -2.56 4.85 8.50
N HIS A 90 -2.95 5.73 9.43
CA HIS A 90 -3.71 6.94 9.12
C HIS A 90 -2.98 7.88 8.14
N SER A 91 -1.67 8.12 8.32
CA SER A 91 -0.87 8.93 7.39
C SER A 91 -0.74 8.26 6.02
N ALA A 92 -0.54 6.94 5.99
CA ALA A 92 -0.54 6.17 4.74
C ALA A 92 -1.86 6.31 3.98
N MET A 93 -3.00 6.16 4.69
CA MET A 93 -4.34 6.28 4.11
C MET A 93 -4.64 7.70 3.63
N SER A 94 -4.27 8.71 4.42
CA SER A 94 -4.42 10.12 4.03
C SER A 94 -3.64 10.43 2.75
N ARG A 95 -2.38 9.97 2.69
CA ARG A 95 -1.54 10.08 1.49
C ARG A 95 -2.16 9.35 0.31
N PHE A 96 -2.64 8.13 0.52
CA PHE A 96 -3.29 7.31 -0.51
C PHE A 96 -4.48 8.06 -1.12
N LYS A 97 -5.39 8.62 -0.31
CA LYS A 97 -6.51 9.43 -0.81
C LYS A 97 -6.02 10.57 -1.71
N VAL A 98 -5.03 11.34 -1.25
CA VAL A 98 -4.47 12.47 -2.02
C VAL A 98 -3.89 12.02 -3.37
N VAL A 99 -3.04 10.99 -3.38
CA VAL A 99 -2.42 10.52 -4.63
C VAL A 99 -3.41 9.84 -5.55
N PHE A 100 -4.42 9.14 -5.01
CA PHE A 100 -5.49 8.53 -5.79
C PHE A 100 -6.32 9.59 -6.52
N THR A 101 -6.72 10.67 -5.84
CA THR A 101 -7.41 11.80 -6.47
C THR A 101 -6.56 12.47 -7.56
N GLN A 102 -5.23 12.53 -7.39
CA GLN A 102 -4.33 13.05 -8.43
C GLN A 102 -4.25 12.13 -9.66
N VAL A 103 -4.23 10.81 -9.46
CA VAL A 103 -4.24 9.82 -10.56
C VAL A 103 -5.54 9.90 -11.35
N MET A 104 -6.69 10.09 -10.69
CA MET A 104 -7.99 10.28 -11.36
C MET A 104 -7.99 11.41 -12.39
N LEU A 105 -7.12 12.42 -12.27
CA LEU A 105 -7.01 13.51 -13.24
C LEU A 105 -6.32 13.09 -14.55
N ARG A 106 -5.66 11.92 -14.57
CA ARG A 106 -4.80 11.45 -15.67
C ARG A 106 -5.24 10.11 -16.25
N VAL A 107 -6.25 9.46 -15.68
CA VAL A 107 -6.84 8.23 -16.22
C VAL A 107 -7.81 8.53 -17.36
N LYS A 108 -8.23 7.47 -18.06
CA LYS A 108 -9.29 7.54 -19.07
C LYS A 108 -10.57 8.11 -18.46
N GLU A 109 -11.31 8.90 -19.24
CA GLU A 109 -12.57 9.51 -18.77
C GLU A 109 -13.57 8.48 -18.25
N GLU A 110 -13.64 7.32 -18.92
CA GLU A 110 -14.51 6.19 -18.56
C GLU A 110 -14.18 5.56 -17.18
N TRP A 111 -12.99 5.82 -16.62
CA TRP A 111 -12.60 5.31 -15.29
C TRP A 111 -12.87 6.30 -14.17
N LYS A 112 -13.05 7.59 -14.47
CA LYS A 112 -13.16 8.63 -13.42
C LYS A 112 -14.34 8.40 -12.49
N GLN A 113 -15.53 8.17 -13.05
CA GLN A 113 -16.74 7.95 -12.25
C GLN A 113 -16.64 6.66 -11.40
N PRO A 114 -16.25 5.49 -11.95
CA PRO A 114 -15.97 4.29 -11.15
C PRO A 114 -14.93 4.50 -10.05
N MET A 115 -13.87 5.29 -10.30
CA MET A 115 -12.85 5.57 -9.30
C MET A 115 -13.37 6.46 -8.17
N ILE A 116 -14.22 7.45 -8.46
CA ILE A 116 -14.88 8.29 -7.44
C ILE A 116 -15.77 7.43 -6.55
N GLU A 117 -16.64 6.61 -7.16
CA GLU A 117 -17.55 5.72 -6.43
C GLU A 117 -16.79 4.73 -5.54
N TRP A 118 -15.70 4.16 -6.06
CA TRP A 118 -14.85 3.27 -5.27
C TRP A 118 -14.18 3.99 -4.10
N LEU A 119 -13.71 5.22 -4.30
CA LEU A 119 -13.09 6.03 -3.24
C LEU A 119 -14.10 6.35 -2.13
N GLU A 120 -15.31 6.79 -2.48
CA GLU A 120 -16.35 7.15 -1.52
C GLU A 120 -16.87 5.96 -0.70
N HIS A 121 -16.90 4.75 -1.29
CA HIS A 121 -17.32 3.55 -0.59
C HIS A 121 -16.22 2.89 0.25
N THR A 122 -14.95 3.08 -0.13
CA THR A 122 -13.82 2.38 0.51
C THR A 122 -13.16 3.23 1.59
N LEU A 123 -13.16 4.57 1.46
CA LEU A 123 -12.28 5.47 2.22
C LEU A 123 -12.98 6.65 2.88
#